data_AF-A0A8C7B9W9-F1
#
_entry.id   AF-A0A8C7B9W9-F1
#
_cell.length_a   1.000
_cell.length_b   1.000
_cell.length_c   1.000
_cell.angle_alpha   90.00
_cell.angle_beta   90.00
_cell.angle_gamma   90.00
#
_symmetry.space_group_name_H-M   'P 1'
#
loop_
_entity.id
_entity.type
_entity.pdbx_description
1 polymer ?
#
loop_
_entity_poly.entity_id
_entity_poly.type
_entity_poly.pdbx_seq_one_letter_code
_entity_poly.pdbx_strand_id
1 'polypeptide(L)'
;GFSPFSRKGVCRPRPALLQQLKQQRDKLKQYQKRITQQLEREREIARQLLRDGKKERAKLLLKKKRYREQLLDKTENQITSLETMVQSIEFTQIEMKVVEGLQIGNECLKKMHQVMSIEEVERILEETQEAVEYQRQIDELLAGSFTQEDEEAILEELNAITQEQIELPEVPSEPLPEKKPGTLLVLSFREHGFPGQSKMPGPQGPSPLSTQGKSEASLWGWAQVSRMG
;
A
#
# COMPACT_ATOMS: atom_id res chain seq x y z
N GLY A 1 -17.92 -7.61 29.52
CA GLY A 1 -18.36 -8.45 28.39
C GLY A 1 -18.08 -7.72 27.11
N PHE A 2 -17.20 -8.26 26.26
CA PHE A 2 -16.94 -7.73 24.92
C PHE A 2 -17.51 -8.72 23.92
N SER A 3 -18.60 -8.31 23.27
CA SER A 3 -19.18 -8.98 22.11
C SER A 3 -19.32 -7.93 21.00
N PRO A 4 -19.40 -8.33 19.72
CA PRO A 4 -18.51 -9.22 19.00
C PRO A 4 -17.97 -8.47 17.77
N PHE A 5 -16.65 -8.48 17.55
CA PHE A 5 -16.09 -7.98 16.30
C PHE A 5 -16.49 -8.97 15.21
N SER A 6 -17.59 -8.67 14.52
CA SER A 6 -18.07 -9.39 13.35
C SER A 6 -16.89 -9.56 12.39
N ARG A 7 -16.34 -10.78 12.33
CA ARG A 7 -15.53 -11.22 11.20
C ARG A 7 -16.48 -11.25 10.00
N LYS A 8 -16.72 -10.09 9.39
CA LYS A 8 -17.34 -10.02 8.07
C LYS A 8 -16.39 -10.80 7.18
N GLY A 9 -16.85 -11.99 6.79
CA GLY A 9 -16.09 -12.92 5.99
C GLY A 9 -15.47 -12.16 4.82
N VAL A 10 -14.18 -12.40 4.60
CA VAL A 10 -13.52 -11.99 3.37
C VAL A 10 -14.40 -12.50 2.24
N CYS A 11 -15.09 -11.59 1.56
CA CYS A 11 -15.95 -11.92 0.45
C CYS A 11 -15.02 -12.34 -0.69
N ARG A 12 -14.55 -13.59 -0.66
CA ARG A 12 -13.75 -14.14 -1.75
C ARG A 12 -14.58 -13.98 -3.01
N PRO A 13 -14.13 -13.21 -4.00
CA PRO A 13 -14.85 -13.05 -5.24
C PRO A 13 -15.00 -14.45 -5.86
N ARG A 14 -16.22 -14.97 -5.82
CA ARG A 14 -16.49 -16.32 -6.33
C ARG A 14 -16.34 -16.28 -7.84
N PRO A 15 -15.60 -17.21 -8.47
CA PRO A 15 -15.48 -17.26 -9.93
C PRO A 15 -16.85 -17.36 -10.62
N ALA A 16 -17.85 -17.96 -9.95
CA ALA A 16 -19.23 -17.98 -10.39
C ALA A 16 -19.88 -16.58 -10.52
N LEU A 17 -19.57 -15.64 -9.61
CA LEU A 17 -20.07 -14.26 -9.67
C LEU A 17 -19.50 -13.53 -10.89
N LEU A 18 -18.19 -13.68 -11.13
CA LEU A 18 -17.51 -13.10 -12.29
C LEU A 18 -18.11 -13.63 -13.60
N GLN A 19 -18.39 -14.94 -13.66
CA GLN A 19 -19.03 -15.55 -14.83
C GLN A 19 -20.46 -15.01 -15.04
N GLN A 20 -21.24 -14.83 -13.98
CA GLN A 20 -22.60 -14.25 -14.07
C GLN A 20 -22.57 -12.82 -14.61
N LEU A 21 -21.66 -11.98 -14.12
CA LEU A 21 -21.50 -10.60 -14.61
C LEU A 21 -21.08 -10.56 -16.08
N LYS A 22 -20.17 -11.46 -16.48
CA LYS A 22 -19.75 -11.61 -17.89
C LYS A 22 -20.94 -12.03 -18.78
N GLN A 23 -21.75 -13.01 -18.34
CA GLN A 23 -22.97 -13.41 -19.06
C GLN A 23 -23.99 -12.27 -19.18
N GLN A 24 -24.19 -11.48 -18.13
CA GLN A 24 -25.11 -10.33 -18.17
C GLN A 24 -24.61 -9.25 -19.14
N ARG A 25 -23.31 -8.93 -19.09
CA ARG A 25 -22.68 -8.01 -20.05
C ARG A 25 -22.86 -8.49 -21.48
N ASP A 26 -22.64 -9.78 -21.75
CA ASP A 26 -22.75 -10.32 -23.11
C ASP A 26 -24.21 -10.28 -23.62
N LYS A 27 -25.20 -10.51 -22.75
CA LYS A 27 -26.62 -10.31 -23.09
C LYS A 27 -26.93 -8.85 -23.44
N LEU A 28 -26.38 -7.89 -22.70
CA LEU A 28 -26.55 -6.46 -23.00
C LEU A 28 -25.86 -6.06 -24.31
N LYS A 29 -24.68 -6.60 -24.61
CA LYS A 29 -23.99 -6.39 -25.90
C LYS A 29 -24.80 -6.95 -27.08
N GLN A 30 -25.41 -8.13 -26.90
CA GLN A 30 -26.34 -8.68 -27.91
C GLN A 30 -27.56 -7.78 -28.10
N TYR A 31 -28.11 -7.23 -27.01
CA TYR A 31 -29.24 -6.29 -27.06
C TYR A 31 -28.86 -4.98 -27.77
N GLN A 32 -27.69 -4.42 -27.47
CA GLN A 32 -27.13 -3.25 -28.15
C GLN A 32 -27.06 -3.48 -29.67
N LYS A 33 -26.51 -4.61 -30.11
CA LYS A 33 -26.42 -4.97 -31.54
C LYS A 33 -27.79 -5.08 -32.22
N ARG A 34 -28.82 -5.56 -31.50
CA ARG A 34 -30.18 -5.63 -32.04
C ARG A 34 -30.80 -4.24 -32.19
N ILE A 35 -30.58 -3.33 -31.23
CA ILE A 35 -31.07 -1.95 -31.30
C ILE A 35 -30.37 -1.18 -32.43
N THR A 36 -29.06 -1.32 -32.59
CA THR A 36 -28.32 -0.63 -33.66
C THR A 36 -28.82 -1.04 -35.05
N GLN A 37 -29.02 -2.34 -35.29
CA GLN A 37 -29.63 -2.85 -36.52
C GLN A 37 -31.07 -2.34 -36.76
N GLN A 38 -31.85 -2.10 -35.69
CA GLN A 38 -33.18 -1.50 -35.81
C GLN A 38 -33.08 0.00 -36.15
N LEU A 39 -32.12 0.72 -35.56
CA LEU A 39 -31.88 2.14 -35.84
C LEU A 39 -31.46 2.37 -37.29
N GLU A 40 -30.61 1.49 -37.86
CA GLU A 40 -30.21 1.54 -39.26
C GLU A 40 -31.41 1.37 -40.20
N ARG A 41 -32.23 0.34 -39.97
CA ARG A 41 -33.48 0.12 -40.74
C ARG A 41 -34.43 1.30 -40.65
N GLU A 42 -34.62 1.87 -39.47
CA GLU A 42 -35.50 3.04 -39.31
C GLU A 42 -34.94 4.30 -39.96
N ARG A 43 -33.61 4.46 -40.02
CA ARG A 43 -32.96 5.54 -40.79
C ARG A 43 -33.25 5.39 -42.28
N GLU A 44 -33.19 4.19 -42.82
CA GLU A 44 -33.51 3.93 -44.24
C GLU A 44 -34.97 4.19 -44.56
N ILE A 45 -35.89 3.68 -43.73
CA ILE A 45 -37.33 3.91 -43.91
C ILE A 45 -37.67 5.40 -43.77
N ALA A 46 -37.04 6.11 -42.84
CA ALA A 46 -37.21 7.56 -42.71
C ALA A 46 -36.73 8.30 -43.98
N ARG A 47 -35.59 7.90 -44.56
CA ARG A 47 -35.11 8.47 -45.84
C ARG A 47 -36.08 8.20 -46.99
N GLN A 48 -36.65 7.00 -47.08
CA GLN A 48 -37.65 6.66 -48.09
C GLN A 48 -38.92 7.49 -47.94
N LEU A 49 -39.46 7.64 -46.73
CA LEU A 49 -40.67 8.44 -46.49
C LEU A 49 -40.49 9.94 -46.75
N LEU A 50 -39.27 10.45 -46.61
CA LEU A 50 -38.94 11.83 -47.01
C LEU A 50 -38.94 11.98 -48.54
N ARG A 51 -38.47 10.98 -49.30
CA ARG A 51 -38.55 10.96 -50.77
C ARG A 51 -39.99 10.89 -51.26
N ASP A 52 -40.84 10.10 -50.58
CA ASP A 52 -42.28 9.99 -50.84
C ASP A 52 -43.10 11.24 -50.46
N GLY A 53 -42.47 12.27 -49.87
CA GLY A 53 -43.17 13.48 -49.41
C GLY A 53 -44.03 13.32 -48.15
N LYS A 54 -44.02 12.15 -47.49
CA LYS A 54 -44.85 11.83 -46.31
C LYS A 54 -44.22 12.33 -45.00
N LYS A 55 -44.14 13.66 -44.85
CA LYS A 55 -43.43 14.35 -43.74
C LYS A 55 -43.92 13.96 -42.34
N GLU A 56 -45.24 13.85 -42.12
CA GLU A 56 -45.78 13.51 -40.79
C GLU A 56 -45.40 12.10 -40.33
N ARG A 57 -45.40 11.13 -41.25
CA ARG A 57 -44.95 9.75 -40.98
C ARG A 57 -43.45 9.70 -40.70
N ALA A 58 -42.65 10.45 -41.46
CA ALA A 58 -41.21 10.57 -41.22
C ALA A 58 -40.91 11.16 -39.84
N LYS A 59 -41.64 12.20 -39.41
CA LYS A 59 -41.49 12.82 -38.09
C LYS A 59 -41.78 11.84 -36.95
N LEU A 60 -42.81 11.01 -37.09
CA LEU A 60 -43.16 9.99 -36.10
C LEU A 60 -42.06 8.91 -35.97
N LEU A 61 -41.50 8.46 -37.09
CA LEU A 61 -40.37 7.52 -37.07
C LEU A 61 -39.11 8.13 -36.46
N LEU A 62 -38.82 9.40 -36.73
CA LEU A 62 -37.68 10.08 -36.11
C LEU A 62 -37.84 10.19 -34.58
N LYS A 63 -39.06 10.42 -34.07
CA LYS A 63 -39.32 10.35 -32.61
C LYS A 63 -39.07 8.96 -32.05
N LYS A 64 -39.53 7.91 -32.75
CA LYS A 64 -39.32 6.50 -32.37
C LYS A 64 -37.84 6.12 -32.39
N LYS A 65 -37.09 6.61 -33.38
CA LYS A 65 -35.63 6.48 -33.49
C LYS A 65 -34.93 7.12 -32.29
N ARG A 66 -35.28 8.38 -31.96
CA ARG A 66 -34.69 9.10 -30.81
C ARG A 66 -34.91 8.37 -29.49
N TYR A 67 -36.10 7.79 -29.27
CA TYR A 67 -36.37 6.99 -28.07
C TYR A 67 -35.47 5.74 -27.99
N ARG A 68 -35.23 5.07 -29.11
CA ARG A 68 -34.28 3.93 -29.14
C ARG A 68 -32.83 4.37 -28.94
N GLU A 69 -32.43 5.52 -29.45
CA GLU A 69 -31.10 6.09 -29.19
C GLU A 69 -30.93 6.34 -27.67
N GLN A 70 -31.93 6.91 -26.99
CA GLN A 70 -31.88 7.05 -25.53
C GLN A 70 -31.81 5.71 -24.77
N LEU A 71 -32.44 4.66 -25.29
CA LEU A 71 -32.37 3.33 -24.70
C LEU A 71 -30.99 2.68 -24.94
N LEU A 72 -30.37 2.96 -26.09
CA LEU A 72 -29.00 2.56 -26.39
C LEU A 72 -28.03 3.20 -25.40
N ASP A 73 -28.13 4.52 -25.18
CA ASP A 73 -27.29 5.25 -24.22
C ASP A 73 -27.41 4.66 -22.80
N LYS A 74 -28.64 4.34 -22.36
CA LYS A 74 -28.86 3.67 -21.06
C LYS A 74 -28.20 2.29 -21.01
N THR A 75 -28.29 1.51 -22.09
CA THR A 75 -27.68 0.18 -22.17
C THR A 75 -26.15 0.29 -22.15
N GLU A 76 -25.58 1.27 -22.83
CA GLU A 76 -24.14 1.54 -22.83
C GLU A 76 -23.64 1.89 -21.44
N ASN A 77 -24.35 2.76 -20.71
CA ASN A 77 -24.03 3.07 -19.31
C ASN A 77 -24.07 1.83 -18.41
N GLN A 78 -25.04 0.92 -18.62
CA GLN A 78 -25.11 -0.36 -17.89
C GLN A 78 -23.94 -1.28 -18.22
N ILE A 79 -23.53 -1.34 -19.50
CA ILE A 79 -22.35 -2.13 -19.93
C ILE A 79 -21.09 -1.58 -19.27
N THR A 80 -20.86 -0.27 -19.30
CA THR A 80 -19.71 0.38 -18.66
C THR A 80 -19.70 0.11 -17.15
N SER A 81 -20.86 0.20 -16.49
CA SER A 81 -20.99 -0.10 -15.06
C SER A 81 -20.61 -1.55 -14.75
N LEU A 82 -21.05 -2.52 -15.57
CA LEU A 82 -20.70 -3.93 -15.44
C LEU A 82 -19.21 -4.18 -15.67
N GLU A 83 -18.61 -3.52 -16.66
CA GLU A 83 -17.18 -3.62 -16.95
C GLU A 83 -16.33 -3.09 -15.79
N THR A 84 -16.71 -1.97 -15.20
CA THR A 84 -16.06 -1.44 -13.98
C THR A 84 -16.17 -2.42 -12.81
N MET A 85 -17.36 -3.00 -12.57
CA MET A 85 -17.53 -4.00 -11.49
C MET A 85 -16.67 -5.24 -11.71
N VAL A 86 -16.56 -5.73 -12.95
CA VAL A 86 -15.68 -6.85 -13.31
C VAL A 86 -14.21 -6.52 -13.01
N GLN A 87 -13.74 -5.33 -13.40
CA GLN A 87 -12.37 -4.88 -13.12
C GLN A 87 -12.10 -4.75 -11.63
N SER A 88 -13.03 -4.17 -10.85
CA SER A 88 -12.90 -4.08 -9.39
C SER A 88 -12.82 -5.47 -8.74
N ILE A 89 -13.58 -6.43 -9.23
CA ILE A 89 -13.52 -7.82 -8.75
C ILE A 89 -12.17 -8.47 -9.09
N GLU A 90 -11.64 -8.24 -10.29
CA GLU A 90 -10.34 -8.79 -10.69
C GLU A 90 -9.19 -8.15 -9.88
N PHE A 91 -9.29 -6.84 -9.60
CA PHE A 91 -8.33 -6.13 -8.76
C PHE A 91 -8.36 -6.64 -7.30
N THR A 92 -9.54 -6.76 -6.69
CA THR A 92 -9.68 -7.31 -5.33
C THR A 92 -9.16 -8.75 -5.22
N GLN A 93 -9.27 -9.56 -6.28
CA GLN A 93 -8.62 -10.88 -6.30
C GLN A 93 -7.10 -10.80 -6.21
N ILE A 94 -6.48 -9.82 -6.87
CA ILE A 94 -5.04 -9.60 -6.82
C ILE A 94 -4.65 -9.11 -5.42
N GLU A 95 -5.38 -8.13 -4.86
CA GLU A 95 -5.13 -7.62 -3.51
C GLU A 95 -5.17 -8.74 -2.47
N MET A 96 -6.17 -9.63 -2.56
CA MET A 96 -6.24 -10.80 -1.67
C MET A 96 -5.03 -11.72 -1.83
N LYS A 97 -4.56 -12.00 -3.05
CA LYS A 97 -3.36 -12.83 -3.28
C LYS A 97 -2.11 -12.21 -2.67
N VAL A 98 -1.98 -10.88 -2.72
CA VAL A 98 -0.86 -10.17 -2.08
C VAL A 98 -0.93 -10.34 -0.55
N VAL A 99 -2.12 -10.18 0.04
CA VAL A 99 -2.31 -10.38 1.49
C VAL A 99 -2.03 -11.83 1.89
N GLU A 100 -2.50 -12.82 1.13
CA GLU A 100 -2.21 -14.24 1.36
C GLU A 100 -0.70 -14.52 1.26
N GLY A 101 -0.01 -13.92 0.29
CA GLY A 101 1.46 -14.01 0.17
C GLY A 101 2.20 -13.41 1.37
N LEU A 102 1.76 -12.26 1.88
CA LEU A 102 2.33 -11.65 3.09
C LEU A 102 2.08 -12.51 4.34
N GLN A 103 0.92 -13.15 4.45
CA GLN A 103 0.62 -14.07 5.55
C GLN A 103 1.55 -15.28 5.54
N ILE A 104 1.71 -15.93 4.38
CA ILE A 104 2.64 -17.05 4.21
C ILE A 104 4.08 -16.63 4.52
N GLY A 105 4.49 -15.45 4.04
CA GLY A 105 5.80 -14.87 4.36
C GLY A 105 5.99 -14.67 5.86
N ASN A 106 4.99 -14.12 6.56
CA ASN A 106 5.03 -13.94 8.02
C ASN A 106 5.08 -15.28 8.77
N GLU A 107 4.33 -16.29 8.33
CA GLU A 107 4.40 -17.65 8.88
C GLU A 107 5.76 -18.30 8.67
N CYS A 108 6.37 -18.13 7.49
CA CYS A 108 7.71 -18.62 7.20
C CYS A 108 8.74 -17.94 8.12
N LEU A 109 8.68 -16.62 8.25
CA LEU A 109 9.55 -15.87 9.14
C LEU A 109 9.41 -16.30 10.61
N LYS A 110 8.18 -16.57 11.07
CA LYS A 110 7.92 -17.10 12.42
C LYS A 110 8.55 -18.46 12.64
N LYS A 111 8.44 -19.38 11.66
CA LYS A 111 9.07 -20.69 11.74
C LYS A 111 10.59 -20.58 11.76
N MET A 112 11.17 -19.73 10.92
CA MET A 112 12.62 -19.46 10.93
C MET A 112 13.07 -18.87 12.27
N HIS A 113 12.33 -17.90 12.83
CA HIS A 113 12.67 -17.34 14.14
C HIS A 113 12.61 -18.38 15.25
N GLN A 114 11.64 -19.30 15.22
CA GLN A 114 11.55 -20.39 16.19
C GLN A 114 12.79 -21.30 16.12
N VAL A 115 13.18 -21.76 14.94
CA VAL A 115 14.35 -22.64 14.75
C VAL A 115 15.64 -21.94 15.18
N MET A 116 15.86 -20.70 14.71
CA MET A 116 17.07 -19.94 15.05
C MET A 116 17.16 -19.61 16.55
N SER A 117 16.03 -19.28 17.20
CA SER A 117 16.04 -18.98 18.64
C SER A 117 16.30 -20.19 19.51
N ILE A 118 15.92 -21.39 19.07
CA ILE A 118 16.16 -22.62 19.83
C ILE A 118 17.63 -23.03 19.69
N GLU A 119 18.14 -23.07 18.45
CA GLU A 119 19.55 -23.43 18.18
C GLU A 119 20.54 -22.45 18.82
N GLU A 120 20.27 -21.14 18.80
CA GLU A 120 21.13 -20.13 19.43
C GLU A 120 21.13 -20.26 20.97
N VAL A 121 19.98 -20.56 21.58
CA VAL A 121 19.88 -20.73 23.03
C VAL A 121 20.56 -22.03 23.49
N GLU A 122 20.40 -23.14 22.75
CA GLU A 122 21.09 -24.40 23.02
C GLU A 122 22.62 -24.22 22.94
N ARG A 123 23.12 -23.56 21.88
CA ARG A 123 24.55 -23.29 21.73
C ARG A 123 25.12 -22.44 22.86
N ILE A 124 24.42 -21.39 23.29
CA ILE A 124 24.87 -20.55 24.41
C ILE A 124 24.89 -21.33 25.72
N LEU A 125 23.93 -22.23 25.96
CA LEU A 125 23.93 -23.06 27.16
C LEU A 125 25.08 -24.07 27.17
N GLU A 126 25.38 -24.69 26.02
CA GLU A 126 26.56 -25.55 25.86
C GLU A 126 27.86 -24.76 26.08
N GLU A 127 28.05 -23.62 25.42
CA GLU A 127 29.25 -22.79 25.57
C GLU A 127 29.43 -22.28 27.02
N THR A 128 28.34 -21.90 27.69
CA THR A 128 28.41 -21.44 29.10
C THR A 128 28.66 -22.58 30.08
N GLN A 129 28.08 -23.76 29.86
CA GLN A 129 28.34 -24.93 30.68
C GLN A 129 29.79 -25.40 30.51
N GLU A 130 30.29 -25.47 29.28
CA GLU A 130 31.70 -25.79 28.99
C GLU A 130 32.65 -24.76 29.63
N ALA A 131 32.33 -23.46 29.58
CA ALA A 131 33.13 -22.43 30.22
C ALA A 131 33.16 -22.56 31.75
N VAL A 132 32.02 -22.90 32.37
CA VAL A 132 31.94 -23.15 33.82
C VAL A 132 32.71 -24.40 34.22
N GLU A 133 32.62 -25.47 33.42
CA GLU A 133 33.38 -26.70 33.65
C GLU A 133 34.89 -26.48 33.48
N TYR A 134 35.30 -25.70 32.48
CA TYR A 134 36.69 -25.30 32.27
C TYR A 134 37.20 -24.43 33.43
N GLN A 135 36.42 -23.45 33.90
CA GLN A 135 36.79 -22.66 35.08
C GLN A 135 36.90 -23.53 36.32
N ARG A 136 35.98 -24.47 36.53
CA ARG A 136 36.05 -25.42 37.64
C ARG A 136 37.27 -26.34 37.56
N GLN A 137 37.68 -26.76 36.36
CA GLN A 137 38.91 -27.51 36.15
C GLN A 137 40.14 -26.66 36.50
N ILE A 138 40.15 -25.38 36.12
CA ILE A 138 41.19 -24.44 36.55
C ILE A 138 41.21 -24.32 38.07
N ASP A 139 40.04 -24.12 38.70
CA ASP A 139 39.93 -23.97 40.14
C ASP A 139 40.39 -25.24 40.89
N GLU A 140 40.08 -26.43 40.37
CA GLU A 140 40.51 -27.71 40.94
C GLU A 140 42.02 -27.95 40.76
N LEU A 141 42.57 -27.62 39.59
CA LEU A 141 44.02 -27.67 39.33
C LEU A 141 44.78 -26.69 40.22
N LEU A 142 44.25 -25.49 40.43
CA LEU A 142 44.83 -24.46 41.28
C LEU A 142 44.74 -24.85 42.77
N ALA A 143 43.56 -25.31 43.23
CA ALA A 143 43.33 -25.69 44.63
C ALA A 143 44.21 -26.87 45.11
N GLY A 144 44.68 -27.73 44.21
CA GLY A 144 45.60 -28.82 44.54
C GLY A 144 47.09 -28.44 44.57
N SER A 145 47.46 -27.22 44.18
CA SER A 145 48.85 -26.85 43.87
C SER A 145 49.52 -25.84 44.81
N PHE A 146 48.77 -25.18 45.70
CA PHE A 146 49.33 -24.16 46.60
C PHE A 146 49.70 -24.75 47.96
N THR A 147 50.89 -24.38 48.46
CA THR A 147 51.27 -24.65 49.86
C THR A 147 50.87 -23.48 50.76
N GLN A 148 50.82 -23.70 52.08
CA GLN A 148 50.40 -22.67 53.04
C GLN A 148 51.30 -21.42 53.02
N GLU A 149 52.58 -21.58 52.65
CA GLU A 149 53.52 -20.46 52.46
C GLU A 149 53.22 -19.65 51.18
N ASP A 150 52.77 -20.32 50.11
CA ASP A 150 52.36 -19.65 48.86
C ASP A 150 51.07 -18.85 49.04
N GLU A 151 50.13 -19.35 49.84
CA GLU A 151 48.88 -18.65 50.16
C GLU A 151 49.14 -17.36 50.96
N GLU A 152 50.09 -17.38 51.91
CA GLU A 152 50.49 -16.18 52.67
C GLU A 152 51.17 -15.13 51.78
N ALA A 153 52.08 -15.54 50.89
CA ALA A 153 52.73 -14.63 49.93
C ALA A 153 51.72 -14.00 48.96
N ILE A 154 50.75 -14.77 48.45
CA ILE A 154 49.69 -14.27 47.57
C ILE A 154 48.77 -13.29 48.32
N LEU A 155 48.45 -13.55 49.59
CA LEU A 155 47.66 -12.64 50.41
C LEU A 155 48.39 -11.32 50.67
N GLU A 156 49.70 -11.35 50.87
CA GLU A 156 50.52 -10.13 50.98
C GLU A 156 50.54 -9.33 49.67
N GLU A 157 50.74 -9.99 48.52
CA GLU A 157 50.67 -9.33 47.20
C GLU A 157 49.28 -8.75 46.91
N LEU A 158 48.22 -9.48 47.23
CA LEU A 158 46.84 -9.01 47.06
C LEU A 158 46.54 -7.78 47.93
N ASN A 159 47.01 -7.79 49.19
CA ASN A 159 46.92 -6.63 50.06
C ASN A 159 47.68 -5.43 49.48
N ALA A 160 48.89 -5.64 48.94
CA ALA A 160 49.68 -4.58 48.31
C ALA A 160 48.96 -3.93 47.11
N ILE A 161 48.34 -4.74 46.23
CA ILE A 161 47.56 -4.23 45.08
C ILE A 161 46.31 -3.46 45.55
N THR A 162 45.63 -3.94 46.59
CA THR A 162 44.48 -3.21 47.16
C THR A 162 44.87 -1.92 47.86
N GLN A 163 46.05 -1.85 48.48
CA GLN A 163 46.56 -0.63 49.10
C GLN A 163 46.99 0.40 48.05
N GLU A 164 47.62 -0.02 46.94
CA GLU A 164 48.02 0.87 45.83
C GLU A 164 46.82 1.52 45.12
N GLN A 165 45.63 0.90 45.15
CA GLN A 165 44.41 1.49 44.56
C GLN A 165 43.63 2.44 45.50
N ILE A 166 44.11 2.73 46.72
CA ILE A 166 43.41 3.61 47.67
C ILE A 166 43.98 5.05 47.74
N GLU A 167 44.96 5.42 46.90
CA GLU A 167 45.25 6.85 46.66
C GLU A 167 44.30 7.41 45.58
N LEU A 168 43.07 7.73 46.00
CA LEU A 168 42.16 8.57 45.22
C LEU A 168 42.61 10.04 45.35
N PRO A 169 43.08 10.72 44.28
CA PRO A 169 43.35 12.15 44.33
C PRO A 169 42.04 12.94 44.49
N GLU A 170 42.09 13.93 45.38
CA GLU A 170 41.00 14.85 45.73
C GLU A 170 40.43 15.52 44.48
N VAL A 171 39.10 15.40 44.27
CA VAL A 171 38.39 15.99 43.12
C VAL A 171 38.62 17.50 43.11
N PRO A 172 39.26 18.09 42.07
CA PRO A 172 39.39 19.53 41.97
C PRO A 172 38.01 20.18 41.80
N SER A 173 37.64 21.02 42.76
CA SER A 173 36.43 21.84 42.76
C SER A 173 36.71 23.19 42.08
N GLU A 174 36.76 23.23 40.75
CA GLU A 174 36.78 24.50 40.00
C GLU A 174 35.73 24.51 38.87
N PRO A 175 34.96 25.61 38.73
CA PRO A 175 33.86 25.70 37.76
C PRO A 175 34.38 25.79 36.32
N LEU A 176 33.86 24.92 35.45
CA LEU A 176 34.24 24.83 34.04
C LEU A 176 33.84 26.09 33.24
N PRO A 177 34.70 26.61 32.34
CA PRO A 177 34.39 27.74 31.48
C PRO A 177 33.47 27.35 30.31
N GLU A 178 32.43 28.16 30.07
CA GLU A 178 31.51 28.00 28.93
C GLU A 178 32.24 28.16 27.58
N LYS A 179 32.23 27.12 26.74
CA LYS A 179 32.66 27.21 25.34
C LYS A 179 31.63 26.61 24.39
N LYS A 180 31.08 27.49 23.53
CA LYS A 180 30.17 27.20 22.43
C LYS A 180 30.77 26.13 21.50
N PRO A 181 30.05 25.05 21.15
CA PRO A 181 30.59 24.03 20.26
C PRO A 181 30.46 24.44 18.79
N GLY A 182 31.60 24.70 18.15
CA GLY A 182 31.78 24.64 16.71
C GLY A 182 32.48 23.34 16.32
N THR A 183 31.72 22.46 15.67
CA THR A 183 32.06 21.49 14.62
C THR A 183 33.46 20.86 14.60
N LEU A 184 33.55 19.55 14.93
CA LEU A 184 34.17 18.54 14.06
C LEU A 184 33.53 17.15 14.25
N LEU A 185 32.75 16.78 13.24
CA LEU A 185 32.51 15.45 12.64
C LEU A 185 32.44 14.21 13.54
N VAL A 186 31.21 13.88 13.96
CA VAL A 186 30.77 12.51 14.19
C VAL A 186 29.96 12.07 12.98
N LEU A 187 30.45 11.05 12.26
CA LEU A 187 29.71 10.34 11.22
C LEU A 187 28.56 9.58 11.86
N SER A 188 27.39 10.20 11.89
CA SER A 188 26.14 9.52 12.22
C SER A 188 25.58 8.92 10.94
N PHE A 189 25.72 7.61 10.81
CA PHE A 189 25.08 6.78 9.79
C PHE A 189 23.58 6.82 10.01
N ARG A 190 22.91 7.74 9.32
CA ARG A 190 21.50 8.03 9.43
C ARG A 190 20.69 7.01 8.63
N GLU A 191 19.71 6.42 9.30
CA GLU A 191 18.72 5.52 8.75
C GLU A 191 18.13 6.00 7.42
N HIS A 192 18.32 5.20 6.37
CA HIS A 192 17.51 5.28 5.16
C HIS A 192 16.26 4.41 5.32
N GLY A 193 15.25 4.98 5.98
CA GLY A 193 13.88 4.50 5.93
C GLY A 193 13.29 4.72 4.53
N PHE A 194 12.93 3.61 3.87
CA PHE A 194 12.11 3.59 2.66
C PHE A 194 10.67 4.07 2.95
N PRO A 195 9.95 4.59 1.94
CA PRO A 195 8.85 5.53 2.11
C PRO A 195 7.51 4.84 2.35
N GLY A 196 6.70 5.44 3.23
CA GLY A 196 5.31 5.10 3.42
C GLY A 196 4.46 6.34 3.74
N GLN A 197 3.46 6.58 2.88
CA GLN A 197 2.28 7.43 3.04
C GLN A 197 2.38 8.89 2.57
N SER A 198 2.27 9.07 1.24
CA SER A 198 1.65 10.26 0.65
C SER A 198 0.13 10.05 0.53
N LYS A 199 -0.61 11.02 1.04
CA LYS A 199 -2.07 11.08 1.05
C LYS A 199 -2.54 11.61 -0.31
N MET A 200 -3.37 10.82 -0.99
CA MET A 200 -4.00 11.15 -2.28
C MET A 200 -4.98 12.34 -2.15
N PRO A 201 -5.11 13.20 -3.17
CA PRO A 201 -6.19 14.20 -3.24
C PRO A 201 -7.52 13.53 -3.63
N GLY A 202 -8.60 13.99 -2.98
CA GLY A 202 -9.97 13.48 -3.18
C GLY A 202 -10.63 13.93 -4.51
N PRO A 203 -11.80 13.35 -4.85
CA PRO A 203 -12.39 13.40 -6.18
C PRO A 203 -13.20 14.69 -6.44
N GLN A 204 -12.97 15.30 -7.59
CA GLN A 204 -13.83 16.36 -8.14
C GLN A 204 -15.01 15.71 -8.89
N GLY A 205 -16.23 15.90 -8.38
CA GLY A 205 -17.47 15.66 -9.14
C GLY A 205 -17.87 16.91 -9.94
N PRO A 206 -18.67 16.79 -11.02
CA PRO A 206 -18.89 17.89 -11.95
C PRO A 206 -20.16 18.71 -11.66
N SER A 207 -20.12 19.97 -12.14
CA SER A 207 -21.24 20.88 -12.51
C SER A 207 -21.74 21.84 -11.41
N PRO A 208 -22.36 23.01 -11.73
CA PRO A 208 -22.81 23.49 -13.05
C PRO A 208 -22.30 24.88 -13.48
N LEU A 209 -22.27 25.11 -14.79
CA LEU A 209 -22.14 26.43 -15.39
C LEU A 209 -23.53 27.12 -15.37
N SER A 210 -23.69 28.16 -14.56
CA SER A 210 -24.85 29.06 -14.64
C SER A 210 -24.46 30.40 -15.28
N THR A 211 -25.20 30.68 -16.34
CA THR A 211 -25.55 31.92 -17.04
C THR A 211 -25.33 33.28 -16.36
N GLN A 212 -25.01 34.28 -17.22
CA GLN A 212 -25.17 35.76 -17.09
C GLN A 212 -24.13 36.48 -16.21
N GLY A 213 -23.48 37.58 -16.60
CA GLY A 213 -23.53 38.43 -17.79
C GLY A 213 -22.79 39.75 -17.52
N LYS A 214 -22.34 40.41 -18.59
CA LYS A 214 -21.95 41.84 -18.73
C LYS A 214 -20.66 42.36 -18.07
N SER A 215 -19.70 42.73 -18.91
CA SER A 215 -19.26 44.12 -19.20
C SER A 215 -18.19 44.05 -20.32
N GLU A 216 -18.42 44.74 -21.44
CA GLU A 216 -17.62 45.91 -21.88
C GLU A 216 -16.11 45.66 -21.92
N ALA A 217 -15.34 46.02 -22.92
CA ALA A 217 -15.52 46.58 -24.24
C ALA A 217 -14.11 46.55 -24.84
N SER A 218 -14.02 46.55 -26.17
CA SER A 218 -12.83 46.97 -26.90
C SER A 218 -11.65 46.01 -26.87
N LEU A 219 -11.20 45.61 -28.05
CA LEU A 219 -9.90 45.99 -28.61
C LEU A 219 -9.63 45.10 -29.85
N TRP A 220 -9.98 45.65 -31.02
CA TRP A 220 -9.38 45.43 -32.35
C TRP A 220 -9.41 44.00 -32.92
N GLY A 221 -10.08 43.71 -34.03
CA GLY A 221 -9.82 44.26 -35.36
C GLY A 221 -8.94 43.27 -36.15
N TRP A 222 -9.30 42.99 -37.41
CA TRP A 222 -8.60 42.15 -38.42
C TRP A 222 -8.93 40.65 -38.44
N ALA A 223 -9.88 40.26 -39.31
CA ALA A 223 -9.72 39.18 -40.31
C ALA A 223 -11.06 38.89 -41.02
N GLN A 224 -11.42 39.80 -41.90
CA GLN A 224 -12.22 39.50 -43.09
C GLN A 224 -11.32 38.71 -44.04
N VAL A 225 -11.69 37.47 -44.43
CA VAL A 225 -11.41 36.88 -45.76
C VAL A 225 -11.99 35.46 -45.88
N SER A 226 -12.68 35.25 -47.01
CA SER A 226 -13.03 33.98 -47.66
C SER A 226 -14.23 33.16 -47.16
N ARG A 227 -15.40 33.73 -47.45
CA ARG A 227 -16.54 33.02 -48.04
C ARG A 227 -16.33 33.01 -49.57
N MET A 228 -16.02 31.86 -50.17
CA MET A 228 -16.31 31.42 -51.55
C MET A 228 -15.31 30.32 -51.95
N GLY A 229 -15.87 29.16 -52.32
CA GLY A 229 -15.21 27.94 -52.75
C GLY A 229 -16.26 26.86 -52.86
#